data_AF-A0A960H4C3-F1
#
_entry.id   AF-A0A960H4C3-F1
#
_cell.length_a   1.000
_cell.length_b   1.000
_cell.length_c   1.000
_cell.angle_alpha   90.00
_cell.angle_beta   90.00
_cell.angle_gamma   90.00
#
_symmetry.space_group_name_H-M   'P 1'
#
loop_
_entity.id
_entity.type
_entity.pdbx_description
1 polymer ?
#
loop_
_entity_poly.entity_id
_entity_poly.type
_entity_poly.pdbx_seq_one_letter_code
_entity_poly.pdbx_strand_id
1 'polypeptide(L)'
;MSDVSKPTDEQLAGMSREELVELGGRLDGVETVFKEDRWPVEGTRAEKRAERGVALWLLVGGLSGLALLLVFLFWPWEYKPDGVKGNFLYTLATPMYGLTFGLSILAIGIGAVLFQKRFIPEEISIQERH
;
A
#
# COMPACT_ATOMS: atom_id res chain seq x y z
N MET A 1 28.57 23.54 -5.19
CA MET A 1 29.09 22.26 -4.66
C MET A 1 29.28 22.42 -3.17
N SER A 2 28.25 22.11 -2.39
CA SER A 2 28.39 22.02 -0.93
C SER A 2 29.32 20.86 -0.62
N ASP A 3 30.53 21.17 -0.19
CA ASP A 3 31.53 20.20 0.27
C ASP A 3 31.05 19.64 1.62
N VAL A 4 30.07 18.71 1.58
CA VAL A 4 29.54 18.07 2.79
C VAL A 4 30.64 17.16 3.32
N SER A 5 31.39 17.64 4.32
CA SER A 5 32.42 16.85 4.99
C SER A 5 31.81 15.55 5.48
N LYS A 6 32.32 14.41 4.99
CA LYS A 6 31.87 13.08 5.44
C LYS A 6 32.08 12.98 6.95
N PRO A 7 31.02 12.81 7.76
CA PRO A 7 31.15 12.69 9.21
C PRO A 7 31.92 11.42 9.59
N THR A 8 32.56 11.42 10.75
CA THR A 8 33.20 10.22 11.31
C THR A 8 32.16 9.25 11.85
N ASP A 9 32.51 7.98 12.00
CA ASP A 9 31.60 6.95 12.54
C ASP A 9 31.09 7.30 13.94
N GLU A 10 31.93 7.92 14.78
CA GLU A 10 31.52 8.40 16.11
C GLU A 10 30.47 9.52 16.01
N GLN A 11 30.58 10.41 15.02
CA GLN A 11 29.59 11.46 14.78
C GLN A 11 28.27 10.87 14.26
N LEU A 12 28.33 9.90 13.35
CA LEU A 12 27.14 9.20 12.84
C LEU A 12 26.40 8.45 13.95
N ALA A 13 27.13 7.81 14.86
CA ALA A 13 26.54 7.10 16.00
C ALA A 13 25.86 8.05 17.01
N GLY A 14 26.28 9.32 17.04
CA GLY A 14 25.68 10.36 17.88
C GLY A 14 24.46 11.05 17.28
N MET A 15 24.21 10.87 15.98
CA MET A 15 23.10 11.54 15.29
C MET A 15 21.75 10.86 15.55
N SER A 16 20.71 11.66 15.63
CA SER A 16 19.33 11.22 15.57
C SER A 16 18.97 10.67 14.18
N ARG A 17 17.86 9.93 14.10
CA ARG A 17 17.35 9.39 12.83
C ARG A 17 17.06 10.51 11.83
N GLU A 18 16.46 11.60 12.29
CA GLU A 18 16.11 12.75 11.47
C GLU A 18 17.36 13.44 10.90
N GLU A 19 18.40 13.63 11.72
CA GLU A 19 19.69 14.16 11.27
C GLU A 19 20.38 13.25 10.24
N LEU A 20 20.27 11.93 10.41
CA LEU A 20 20.80 10.97 9.44
C LEU A 20 20.05 11.00 8.11
N VAL A 21 18.73 11.21 8.12
CA VAL A 21 17.92 11.39 6.90
C VAL A 21 18.32 12.68 6.18
N GLU A 22 18.46 13.79 6.91
CA GLU A 22 18.89 15.06 6.33
C GLU A 22 20.32 15.00 5.78
N LEU A 23 21.24 14.35 6.49
CA LEU A 23 22.60 14.10 6.01
C LEU A 23 22.58 13.28 4.71
N GLY A 24 21.82 12.18 4.67
CA GLY A 24 21.68 11.35 3.47
C GLY A 24 21.15 12.14 2.28
N GLY A 25 20.10 12.94 2.49
CA GLY A 25 19.57 13.84 1.47
C GLY A 25 20.64 14.79 0.93
N ARG A 26 21.35 15.50 1.82
CA ARG A 26 22.40 16.45 1.43
C ARG A 26 23.54 15.80 0.63
N LEU A 27 23.91 14.57 0.94
CA LEU A 27 24.92 13.82 0.18
C LEU A 27 24.47 13.52 -1.27
N ASP A 28 23.16 13.33 -1.48
CA ASP A 28 22.54 13.09 -2.79
C ASP A 28 22.06 14.38 -3.49
N GLY A 29 22.37 15.55 -2.91
CA GLY A 29 21.91 16.86 -3.40
C GLY A 29 20.39 17.07 -3.27
N VAL A 30 19.75 16.36 -2.33
CA VAL A 30 18.32 16.42 -2.02
C VAL A 30 18.09 17.15 -0.69
N GLU A 31 17.23 18.16 -0.71
CA GLU A 31 16.80 18.90 0.48
C GLU A 31 15.29 18.79 0.68
N THR A 32 14.86 18.28 1.83
CA THR A 32 13.44 18.22 2.21
C THR A 32 13.04 19.55 2.86
N VAL A 33 12.29 20.38 2.14
CA VAL A 33 11.88 21.73 2.62
C VAL A 33 10.59 21.72 3.42
N PHE A 34 9.75 20.69 3.24
CA PHE A 34 8.49 20.55 3.96
C PHE A 34 8.23 19.08 4.22
N LYS A 35 7.93 18.74 5.48
CA LYS A 35 7.49 17.42 5.91
C LYS A 35 6.63 17.56 7.15
N GLU A 36 5.31 17.42 6.99
CA GLU A 36 4.36 17.51 8.11
C GLU A 36 3.51 16.25 8.21
N ASP A 37 3.31 15.80 9.45
CA ASP A 37 2.44 14.67 9.74
C ASP A 37 1.00 14.95 9.33
N ARG A 38 0.35 13.94 8.75
CA ARG A 38 -1.06 14.05 8.32
C ARG A 38 -2.04 14.23 9.48
N TRP A 39 -1.68 13.73 10.66
CA TRP A 39 -2.48 13.78 11.88
C TRP A 39 -1.64 14.38 13.02
N PRO A 40 -1.50 15.72 13.07
CA PRO A 40 -0.69 16.38 14.09
C PRO A 40 -1.24 16.21 15.51
N VAL A 41 -2.54 15.86 15.62
CA VAL A 41 -3.18 15.46 16.88
C VAL A 41 -3.61 14.01 16.76
N GLU A 42 -3.01 13.16 17.57
CA GLU A 42 -3.30 11.73 17.61
C GLU A 42 -4.67 11.43 18.25
N GLY A 43 -5.26 10.31 17.86
CA GLY A 43 -6.46 9.75 18.46
C GLY A 43 -7.75 10.48 18.09
N THR A 44 -7.74 11.34 17.07
CA THR A 44 -8.93 12.09 16.67
C THR A 44 -9.99 11.17 16.06
N ARG A 45 -11.26 11.58 16.15
CA ARG A 45 -12.37 10.83 15.51
C ARG A 45 -12.21 10.74 13.99
N ALA A 46 -11.62 11.78 13.38
CA ALA A 46 -11.38 11.84 11.94
C ALA A 46 -10.28 10.86 11.52
N GLU A 47 -9.16 10.84 12.26
CA GLU A 47 -8.06 9.89 12.05
C GLU A 47 -8.56 8.44 12.13
N LYS A 48 -9.26 8.08 13.22
CA LYS A 48 -9.84 6.73 13.39
C LYS A 48 -10.83 6.36 12.28
N ARG A 49 -11.48 7.34 11.65
CA ARG A 49 -12.37 7.09 10.50
C ARG A 49 -11.56 6.81 9.24
N ALA A 50 -10.49 7.57 9.00
CA ALA A 50 -9.59 7.32 7.89
C ALA A 50 -8.91 5.95 8.00
N GLU A 51 -8.47 5.59 9.20
CA GLU A 51 -7.84 4.31 9.53
C GLU A 51 -8.78 3.14 9.20
N ARG A 52 -10.02 3.19 9.72
CA ARG A 52 -11.05 2.18 9.42
C ARG A 52 -11.38 2.10 7.94
N GLY A 53 -11.34 3.23 7.23
CA GLY A 53 -11.53 3.26 5.78
C GLY A 53 -10.46 2.48 5.03
N VAL A 54 -9.18 2.70 5.37
CA VAL A 54 -8.05 1.93 4.80
C VAL A 54 -8.18 0.45 5.16
N ALA A 55 -8.39 0.15 6.45
CA ALA A 55 -8.51 -1.22 6.93
C ALA A 55 -9.66 -1.98 6.26
N LEU A 56 -10.80 -1.33 6.01
CA LEU A 56 -11.94 -1.95 5.33
C LEU A 56 -11.59 -2.36 3.90
N TRP A 57 -10.89 -1.52 3.13
CA TRP A 57 -10.46 -1.89 1.78
C TRP A 57 -9.45 -3.04 1.78
N LEU A 58 -8.47 -3.02 2.70
CA LEU A 58 -7.52 -4.12 2.82
C LEU A 58 -8.21 -5.42 3.26
N LEU A 59 -9.20 -5.35 4.15
CA LEU A 59 -10.00 -6.49 4.58
C LEU A 59 -10.85 -7.04 3.44
N VAL A 60 -11.48 -6.19 2.62
CA VAL A 60 -12.18 -6.61 1.38
C VAL A 60 -11.21 -7.32 0.43
N GLY A 61 -9.98 -6.80 0.31
CA GLY A 61 -8.91 -7.44 -0.46
C GLY A 61 -8.60 -8.86 0.03
N GLY A 62 -8.28 -8.98 1.32
CA GLY A 62 -7.99 -10.27 1.95
C GLY A 62 -9.15 -11.27 1.87
N LEU A 63 -10.38 -10.82 2.12
CA LEU A 63 -11.58 -11.66 1.99
C LEU A 63 -11.83 -12.10 0.55
N SER A 64 -11.59 -11.23 -0.44
CA SER A 64 -11.72 -11.58 -1.85
C SER A 64 -10.64 -12.58 -2.29
N GLY A 65 -9.40 -12.44 -1.79
CA GLY A 65 -8.34 -13.41 -1.99
C GLY A 65 -8.63 -14.77 -1.34
N LEU A 66 -9.21 -14.77 -0.13
CA LEU A 66 -9.68 -16.00 0.50
C LEU A 66 -10.83 -16.63 -0.29
N ALA A 67 -11.77 -15.82 -0.77
CA ALA A 67 -12.86 -16.30 -1.63
C ALA A 67 -12.31 -16.93 -2.92
N LEU A 68 -11.29 -16.33 -3.54
CA LEU A 68 -10.61 -16.93 -4.69
C LEU A 68 -10.06 -18.32 -4.36
N LEU A 69 -9.37 -18.47 -3.21
CA LEU A 69 -8.85 -19.77 -2.79
C LEU A 69 -9.96 -20.82 -2.63
N LEU A 70 -11.07 -20.43 -1.98
CA LEU A 70 -12.21 -21.33 -1.78
C LEU A 70 -12.89 -21.71 -3.10
N VAL A 71 -13.08 -20.75 -4.01
CA VAL A 71 -13.62 -21.04 -5.35
C VAL A 71 -12.65 -21.93 -6.12
N PHE A 72 -11.35 -21.65 -6.08
CA PHE A 72 -10.35 -22.45 -6.80
C PHE A 72 -10.32 -23.91 -6.33
N LEU A 73 -10.44 -24.16 -5.02
CA LEU A 73 -10.36 -25.51 -4.45
C LEU A 73 -11.69 -26.28 -4.47
N PHE A 74 -12.82 -25.60 -4.23
CA PHE A 74 -14.09 -26.26 -3.93
C PHE A 74 -15.18 -26.03 -5.00
N TRP A 75 -14.90 -25.30 -6.07
CA TRP A 75 -15.88 -25.04 -7.15
C TRP A 75 -15.87 -26.15 -8.21
N PRO A 76 -17.03 -26.53 -8.79
CA PRO A 76 -17.09 -27.54 -9.86
C PRO A 76 -16.55 -26.98 -11.19
N TRP A 77 -15.23 -27.03 -11.38
CA TRP A 77 -14.52 -26.49 -12.54
C TRP A 77 -14.50 -27.41 -13.76
N GLU A 78 -14.91 -28.68 -13.60
CA GLU A 78 -14.93 -29.65 -14.70
C GLU A 78 -15.93 -29.27 -15.79
N TYR A 79 -15.49 -29.38 -17.05
CA TYR A 79 -16.33 -29.09 -18.21
C TYR A 79 -17.62 -29.89 -18.20
N LYS A 80 -18.74 -29.19 -18.39
CA LYS A 80 -20.06 -29.79 -18.58
C LYS A 80 -20.69 -29.25 -19.86
N PRO A 81 -21.14 -30.11 -20.79
CA PRO A 81 -21.79 -29.64 -22.00
C PRO A 81 -23.14 -29.00 -21.70
N ASP A 82 -23.65 -28.25 -22.66
CA ASP A 82 -24.94 -27.56 -22.53
C ASP A 82 -26.09 -28.55 -22.32
N GLY A 83 -27.10 -28.15 -21.54
CA GLY A 83 -28.25 -28.99 -21.18
C GLY A 83 -27.97 -30.05 -20.09
N VAL A 84 -26.73 -30.21 -19.63
CA VAL A 84 -26.39 -31.15 -18.53
C VAL A 84 -26.46 -30.48 -17.16
N LYS A 85 -26.96 -31.23 -16.16
CA LYS A 85 -27.06 -30.77 -14.78
C LYS A 85 -25.70 -30.29 -14.24
N GLY A 86 -25.64 -29.02 -13.87
CA GLY A 86 -24.46 -28.36 -13.33
C GLY A 86 -23.60 -27.60 -14.35
N ASN A 87 -24.00 -27.55 -15.64
CA ASN A 87 -23.37 -26.67 -16.63
C ASN A 87 -23.35 -25.19 -16.15
N PHE A 88 -24.43 -24.72 -15.51
CA PHE A 88 -24.47 -23.35 -14.97
C PHE A 88 -23.33 -23.05 -13.98
N LEU A 89 -23.08 -23.96 -13.02
CA LEU A 89 -22.01 -23.78 -12.04
C LEU A 89 -20.62 -23.85 -12.70
N TYR A 90 -20.44 -24.74 -13.68
CA TYR A 90 -19.21 -24.81 -14.47
C TYR A 90 -18.95 -23.48 -15.19
N THR A 91 -19.96 -22.94 -15.89
CA THR A 91 -19.84 -21.68 -16.66
C THR A 91 -19.49 -20.48 -15.76
N LEU A 92 -19.86 -20.51 -14.48
CA LEU A 92 -19.50 -19.48 -13.50
C LEU A 92 -18.07 -19.60 -12.96
N ALA A 93 -17.35 -20.71 -13.17
CA ALA A 93 -16.01 -20.89 -12.59
C ALA A 93 -15.04 -19.77 -13.02
N THR A 94 -14.90 -19.55 -14.34
CA THR A 94 -13.99 -18.52 -14.88
C THR A 94 -14.37 -17.09 -14.49
N PRO A 95 -15.65 -16.67 -14.58
CA PRO A 95 -16.09 -15.38 -14.04
C PRO A 95 -15.79 -15.22 -12.55
N MET A 96 -15.98 -16.25 -11.74
CA MET A 96 -15.69 -16.20 -10.31
C MET A 96 -14.20 -16.05 -10.02
N TYR A 97 -13.32 -16.70 -10.79
CA TYR A 97 -11.86 -16.47 -10.70
C TYR A 97 -11.51 -15.01 -10.99
N GLY A 98 -12.01 -14.47 -12.10
CA GLY A 98 -11.75 -13.08 -12.48
C GLY A 98 -12.28 -12.08 -11.45
N LEU A 99 -13.50 -12.29 -10.96
CA LEU A 99 -14.14 -11.40 -9.99
C LEU A 99 -13.42 -11.40 -8.66
N THR A 100 -13.16 -12.57 -8.08
CA THR A 100 -12.51 -12.69 -6.75
C THR A 100 -11.06 -12.24 -6.79
N PHE A 101 -10.30 -12.59 -7.84
CA PHE A 101 -8.93 -12.11 -8.03
C PHE A 101 -8.87 -10.60 -8.28
N GLY A 102 -9.67 -10.11 -9.24
CA GLY A 102 -9.72 -8.70 -9.61
C GLY A 102 -10.14 -7.81 -8.46
N LEU A 103 -11.18 -8.20 -7.71
CA LEU A 103 -11.64 -7.46 -6.53
C LEU A 103 -10.58 -7.45 -5.43
N SER A 104 -9.84 -8.54 -5.24
CA SER A 104 -8.75 -8.62 -4.26
C SER A 104 -7.68 -7.56 -4.52
N ILE A 105 -7.07 -7.59 -5.71
CA ILE A 105 -5.98 -6.66 -6.05
C ILE A 105 -6.47 -5.21 -6.16
N LEU A 106 -7.69 -4.99 -6.65
CA LEU A 106 -8.29 -3.66 -6.75
C LEU A 106 -8.49 -3.07 -5.34
N ALA A 107 -9.04 -3.85 -4.42
CA ALA A 107 -9.27 -3.40 -3.05
C ALA A 107 -7.95 -3.11 -2.31
N ILE A 108 -6.93 -3.95 -2.51
CA ILE A 108 -5.58 -3.70 -1.97
C ILE A 108 -5.00 -2.41 -2.56
N GLY A 109 -5.09 -2.21 -3.88
CA GLY A 109 -4.61 -1.00 -4.54
C GLY A 109 -5.31 0.28 -4.02
N ILE A 110 -6.64 0.24 -3.87
CA ILE A 110 -7.41 1.34 -3.26
C ILE A 110 -6.95 1.60 -1.82
N GLY A 111 -6.79 0.54 -1.02
CA GLY A 111 -6.32 0.64 0.36
C GLY A 111 -4.94 1.29 0.46
N ALA A 112 -3.98 0.86 -0.37
CA ALA A 112 -2.63 1.42 -0.42
C ALA A 112 -2.62 2.91 -0.84
N VAL A 113 -3.41 3.29 -1.85
CA VAL A 113 -3.53 4.70 -2.27
C VAL A 113 -4.17 5.55 -1.18
N LEU A 114 -5.18 5.03 -0.48
CA LEU A 114 -5.78 5.73 0.65
C LEU A 114 -4.79 5.88 1.80
N PHE A 115 -3.98 4.86 2.08
CA PHE A 115 -2.93 4.94 3.09
C PHE A 115 -1.91 6.03 2.75
N GLN A 116 -1.40 6.04 1.52
CA GLN A 116 -0.50 7.09 1.02
C GLN A 116 -1.13 8.48 1.19
N LYS A 117 -2.39 8.66 0.81
CA LYS A 117 -3.07 9.96 0.84
C LYS A 117 -3.42 10.44 2.25
N ARG A 118 -3.57 9.54 3.22
CA ARG A 118 -4.14 9.86 4.54
C ARG A 118 -3.15 9.73 5.69
N PHE A 119 -2.08 8.96 5.54
CA PHE A 119 -1.17 8.65 6.64
C PHE A 119 0.30 8.95 6.33
N ILE A 120 0.72 8.83 5.07
CA ILE A 120 2.08 9.20 4.71
C ILE A 120 2.20 10.75 4.73
N PRO A 121 3.17 11.31 5.48
CA PRO A 121 3.41 12.74 5.54
C PRO A 121 3.55 13.35 4.16
N GLU A 122 3.04 14.56 4.00
CA GLU A 122 3.30 15.31 2.77
C GLU A 122 4.74 15.80 2.81
N GLU A 123 5.53 15.39 1.81
CA GLU A 123 6.93 15.74 1.72
C GLU A 123 7.19 16.51 0.42
N ILE A 124 7.81 17.68 0.53
CA ILE A 124 8.33 18.44 -0.61
C ILE A 124 9.85 18.42 -0.50
N SER A 125 10.48 17.78 -1.48
CA SER A 125 11.92 17.64 -1.56
C SER A 125 12.42 18.23 -2.89
N ILE A 126 13.50 19.00 -2.83
CA ILE A 126 14.15 19.66 -3.96
C ILE A 126 15.46 18.93 -4.21
N GLN A 127 15.72 18.53 -5.47
CA GLN A 127 16.99 17.92 -5.85
C GLN A 127 17.72 18.79 -6.86
N GLU A 128 18.98 19.12 -6.57
CA GLU A 128 19.86 19.76 -7.55
C GLU A 128 20.21 18.75 -8.65
N ARG A 129 19.93 19.11 -9.91
CA ARG A 129 20.26 18.26 -11.06
C ARG A 129 21.56 18.76 -11.70
N HIS A 130 22.57 17.90 -11.74
CA HIS A 130 23.83 18.12 -12.46
C HIS A 130 23.75 17.68 -13.93
#